data_AF-A0A8B8JCN1-F1
#
_entry.id   AF-A0A8B8JCN1-F1
#
_cell.length_a   1.000
_cell.length_b   1.000
_cell.length_c   1.000
_cell.angle_alpha   90.00
_cell.angle_beta   90.00
_cell.angle_gamma   90.00
#
_symmetry.space_group_name_H-M   'P 1'
#
loop_
_entity.id
_entity.type
_entity.pdbx_description
1 polymer ?
#
loop_
_entity_poly.entity_id
_entity_poly.type
_entity_poly.pdbx_seq_one_letter_code
_entity_poly.pdbx_strand_id
1 'polypeptide(L)'
;MASTDPERRDEEETEAAGGEDENTGAQVAPIVRFEEVAVTTGEQDEDVLLDLMAKLYRFDKEGNQWKERGHGSVKLLKHKETRKVRLVMRRAKICANHLGLCLVPVLFL
;
A
#
# COMPACT_ATOMS: atom_id res chain seq x y z
N MET A 1 32.38 22.88 -52.82
CA MET A 1 33.69 22.21 -52.97
C MET A 1 33.65 20.95 -52.13
N ALA A 2 34.00 19.83 -52.77
CA ALA A 2 34.06 18.51 -52.19
C ALA A 2 35.44 18.28 -51.54
N SER A 3 35.46 17.43 -50.52
CA SER A 3 36.61 16.60 -50.14
C SER A 3 36.00 15.31 -49.58
N THR A 4 35.84 14.26 -50.38
CA THR A 4 36.77 13.14 -50.67
C THR A 4 37.11 12.26 -49.45
N ASP A 5 36.27 11.23 -49.29
CA ASP A 5 36.40 9.82 -48.82
C ASP A 5 37.80 9.15 -48.82
N PRO A 6 38.02 7.86 -48.46
CA PRO A 6 37.41 6.89 -47.49
C PRO A 6 38.47 6.26 -46.56
N GLU A 7 38.10 5.55 -45.47
CA GLU A 7 38.76 4.27 -45.14
C GLU A 7 37.79 3.32 -44.44
N ARG A 8 37.61 2.16 -45.09
CA ARG A 8 36.92 0.96 -44.64
C ARG A 8 37.98 -0.02 -44.13
N ARG A 9 37.78 -0.61 -42.96
CA ARG A 9 38.25 -1.98 -42.66
C ARG A 9 37.35 -2.62 -41.60
N ASP A 10 36.66 -3.66 -42.07
CA ASP A 10 35.88 -4.61 -41.30
C ASP A 10 36.82 -5.61 -40.57
N GLU A 11 36.26 -6.29 -39.55
CA GLU A 11 36.66 -7.59 -38.95
C GLU A 11 37.71 -7.58 -37.81
N GLU A 12 37.29 -7.87 -36.57
CA GLU A 12 37.26 -9.24 -35.99
C GLU A 12 36.70 -9.23 -34.54
N GLU A 13 35.96 -10.29 -34.23
CA GLU A 13 35.43 -10.65 -32.91
C GLU A 13 36.52 -10.66 -31.83
N THR A 14 36.22 -10.10 -30.66
CA THR A 14 36.72 -10.66 -29.40
C THR A 14 35.61 -10.68 -28.37
N GLU A 15 34.97 -11.84 -28.33
CA GLU A 15 34.62 -12.61 -27.14
C GLU A 15 34.01 -11.88 -25.93
N ALA A 16 32.72 -12.16 -25.74
CA ALA A 16 32.19 -12.74 -24.51
C ALA A 16 32.88 -12.32 -23.20
N ALA A 17 32.55 -11.13 -22.71
CA ALA A 17 32.42 -10.94 -21.27
C ALA A 17 30.92 -10.95 -20.96
N GLY A 18 30.32 -12.15 -21.04
CA GLY A 18 29.13 -12.42 -20.26
C GLY A 18 29.49 -12.07 -18.83
N GLY A 19 28.93 -10.96 -18.33
CA GLY A 19 28.87 -10.73 -16.90
C GLY A 19 28.03 -11.85 -16.36
N GLU A 20 28.68 -12.96 -16.03
CA GLU A 20 28.10 -14.04 -15.27
C GLU A 20 27.56 -13.36 -14.02
N ASP A 21 26.23 -13.23 -13.98
CA ASP A 21 25.51 -13.03 -12.75
C ASP A 21 26.00 -14.14 -11.82
N GLU A 22 26.95 -13.80 -10.93
CA GLU A 22 27.45 -14.69 -9.89
C GLU A 22 26.27 -14.99 -8.96
N ASN A 23 25.40 -15.87 -9.42
CA ASN A 23 24.48 -16.59 -8.58
C ASN A 23 25.38 -17.44 -7.67
N THR A 24 25.65 -16.94 -6.47
CA THR A 24 26.58 -17.51 -5.45
C THR A 24 26.23 -18.94 -5.02
N GLY A 25 25.33 -19.66 -5.71
CA GLY A 25 24.96 -21.04 -5.43
C GLY A 25 24.37 -21.23 -4.03
N ALA A 26 24.05 -20.14 -3.34
CA ALA A 26 23.56 -20.17 -1.97
C ALA A 26 22.13 -20.74 -1.97
N GLN A 27 22.04 -22.05 -1.78
CA GLN A 27 20.80 -22.77 -1.54
C GLN A 27 20.30 -22.38 -0.15
N VAL A 28 19.51 -21.31 -0.05
CA VAL A 28 18.88 -20.90 1.20
C VAL A 28 17.68 -21.80 1.46
N ALA A 29 17.88 -22.83 2.28
CA ALA A 29 16.78 -23.64 2.78
C ALA A 29 15.83 -22.76 3.61
N PRO A 30 14.49 -22.87 3.43
CA PRO A 30 13.55 -22.08 4.21
C PRO A 30 13.71 -22.39 5.70
N ILE A 31 14.13 -21.39 6.48
CA ILE A 31 14.35 -21.53 7.94
C ILE A 31 13.01 -21.78 8.66
N VAL A 32 11.90 -21.31 8.08
CA VAL A 32 10.55 -21.47 8.63
C VAL A 32 9.58 -21.80 7.50
N ARG A 33 8.74 -22.82 7.70
CA ARG A 33 7.59 -23.10 6.84
C ARG A 33 6.39 -22.35 7.41
N PHE A 34 5.79 -21.50 6.60
CA PHE A 34 4.55 -20.81 6.96
C PHE A 34 3.37 -21.71 6.61
N GLU A 35 2.46 -21.89 7.55
CA GLU A 35 1.15 -22.47 7.27
C GLU A 35 0.21 -21.37 6.82
N GLU A 36 -0.56 -21.63 5.77
CA GLU A 36 -1.60 -20.70 5.32
C GLU A 36 -2.71 -20.67 6.36
N VAL A 37 -2.87 -19.52 7.02
CA VAL A 37 -3.94 -19.29 8.00
C VAL A 37 -5.05 -18.50 7.34
N ALA A 38 -6.29 -18.94 7.51
CA ALA A 38 -7.46 -18.22 7.05
C ALA A 38 -7.51 -16.83 7.68
N VAL A 39 -7.43 -15.79 6.85
CA VAL A 39 -7.48 -14.39 7.30
C VAL A 39 -8.93 -13.94 7.40
N THR A 40 -9.37 -13.62 8.60
CA THR A 40 -10.66 -12.97 8.84
C THR A 40 -10.50 -11.45 8.91
N THR A 41 -11.44 -10.71 8.34
CA THR A 41 -11.40 -9.23 8.33
C THR A 41 -11.79 -8.62 9.68
N GLY A 42 -12.53 -9.37 10.50
CA GLY A 42 -13.10 -8.92 11.77
C GLY A 42 -14.28 -7.95 11.60
N GLU A 43 -14.92 -7.96 10.42
CA GLU A 43 -16.01 -7.06 10.02
C GLU A 43 -17.31 -7.84 9.69
N GLN A 44 -17.39 -9.14 9.98
CA GLN A 44 -18.51 -10.01 9.57
C GLN A 44 -19.83 -9.69 10.29
N ASP A 45 -19.76 -9.20 11.52
CA ASP A 45 -20.91 -8.87 12.37
C ASP A 45 -21.38 -7.42 12.21
N GLU A 46 -20.92 -6.74 11.16
CA GLU A 46 -21.17 -5.32 10.95
C GLU A 46 -21.75 -5.05 9.57
N ASP A 47 -22.65 -4.07 9.51
CA ASP A 47 -23.22 -3.55 8.28
C ASP A 47 -22.48 -2.28 7.85
N VAL A 48 -22.15 -2.18 6.56
CA VAL A 48 -21.50 -1.00 5.99
C VAL A 48 -22.55 0.10 5.79
N LEU A 49 -22.43 1.20 6.53
CA LEU A 49 -23.31 2.36 6.40
C LEU A 49 -22.80 3.35 5.34
N LEU A 50 -21.49 3.41 5.15
CA LEU A 50 -20.81 4.34 4.25
C LEU A 50 -19.47 3.72 3.83
N ASP A 51 -19.10 3.89 2.57
CA ASP A 51 -17.81 3.53 1.99
C ASP A 51 -17.40 4.61 0.98
N LEU A 52 -16.31 5.31 1.24
CA LEU A 52 -15.81 6.37 0.35
C LEU A 52 -14.30 6.49 0.40
N MET A 53 -13.72 7.08 -0.64
CA MET A 53 -12.29 7.41 -0.69
C MET A 53 -12.01 8.68 0.10
N ALA A 54 -11.08 8.61 1.05
CA ALA A 54 -10.72 9.73 1.90
C ALA A 54 -9.21 9.87 2.08
N LYS A 55 -8.79 11.03 2.60
CA LYS A 55 -7.45 11.26 3.11
C LYS A 55 -7.55 11.67 4.58
N LEU A 56 -6.88 10.92 5.44
CA LEU A 56 -6.85 11.12 6.88
C LEU A 56 -5.65 11.97 7.26
N TYR A 57 -5.87 12.95 8.12
CA TYR A 57 -4.83 13.80 8.69
C TYR A 57 -4.81 13.66 10.21
N ARG A 58 -3.63 13.80 10.79
CA ARG A 58 -3.43 13.95 12.23
C ARG A 58 -2.84 15.32 12.49
N PHE A 59 -3.42 16.03 13.45
CA PHE A 59 -2.87 17.29 13.92
C PHE A 59 -1.65 17.05 14.81
N ASP A 60 -0.54 17.70 14.48
CA ASP A 60 0.66 17.73 15.29
C ASP A 60 0.66 19.01 16.15
N LYS A 61 0.54 18.85 17.48
CA LYS A 61 0.41 19.97 18.41
C LYS A 61 1.71 20.77 18.55
N GLU A 62 2.86 20.11 18.48
CA GLU A 62 4.16 20.77 18.65
C GLU A 62 4.51 21.63 17.43
N GLY A 63 4.29 21.08 16.23
CA GLY A 63 4.51 21.79 14.96
C GLY A 63 3.33 22.67 14.51
N ASN A 64 2.22 22.70 15.26
CA ASN A 64 0.97 23.39 14.90
C ASN A 64 0.53 23.17 13.44
N GLN A 65 0.64 21.93 12.95
CA GLN A 65 0.43 21.60 11.54
C GLN A 65 -0.32 20.28 11.36
N TRP A 66 -1.05 20.17 10.25
CA TRP A 66 -1.65 18.91 9.83
C TRP A 66 -0.65 18.04 9.09
N LYS A 67 -0.55 16.77 9.48
CA LYS A 67 0.28 15.76 8.82
C LYS A 67 -0.62 14.67 8.24
N GLU A 68 -0.33 14.25 7.01
CA GLU A 68 -1.06 13.15 6.39
C GLU A 68 -0.79 11.84 7.14
N ARG A 69 -1.87 11.11 7.45
CA ARG A 69 -1.83 9.83 8.14
C ARG A 69 -2.12 8.66 7.21
N GLY A 70 -2.95 8.87 6.20
CA GLY A 70 -3.25 7.86 5.19
C GLY A 70 -4.25 8.32 4.13
N HIS A 71 -4.26 7.62 3.01
CA HIS A 71 -5.21 7.80 1.92
C HIS A 71 -5.77 6.44 1.50
N GLY A 72 -7.08 6.30 1.40
CA GLY A 72 -7.74 5.01 1.16
C GLY A 72 -9.24 5.04 1.40
N SER A 73 -9.88 3.87 1.35
CA SER A 73 -11.30 3.72 1.66
C SER A 73 -11.53 3.84 3.16
N VAL A 74 -12.49 4.68 3.53
CA VAL A 74 -13.02 4.81 4.88
C VAL A 74 -14.43 4.24 4.90
N LYS A 75 -14.69 3.40 5.91
CA LYS A 75 -15.98 2.77 6.16
C LYS A 75 -16.54 3.17 7.52
N LEU A 76 -17.85 3.42 7.56
CA LEU A 76 -18.60 3.43 8.80
C LEU A 76 -19.31 2.08 8.93
N LEU A 77 -18.95 1.34 9.97
CA LEU A 77 -19.44 -0.01 10.22
C LEU A 77 -20.33 0.00 11.46
N LYS A 78 -21.52 -0.57 11.35
CA LYS A 78 -22.49 -0.69 12.44
C LYS A 78 -22.64 -2.14 12.85
N HIS A 79 -22.35 -2.44 14.11
CA HIS A 79 -22.53 -3.79 14.64
C HIS A 79 -24.01 -4.20 14.64
N LYS A 80 -24.30 -5.41 14.15
CA LYS A 80 -25.68 -5.92 13.98
C LYS A 80 -26.45 -5.98 15.29
N GLU A 81 -25.82 -6.52 16.35
CA GLU A 81 -26.44 -6.67 17.67
C GLU A 81 -26.32 -5.42 18.56
N THR A 82 -25.09 -4.98 18.86
CA THR A 82 -24.86 -3.86 19.79
C THR A 82 -25.24 -2.50 19.23
N ARG A 83 -25.48 -2.41 17.91
CA ARG A 83 -25.79 -1.18 17.16
C ARG A 83 -24.70 -0.09 17.24
N LYS A 84 -23.55 -0.38 17.84
CA LYS A 84 -22.41 0.54 17.92
C LYS A 84 -21.84 0.78 16.53
N VAL A 85 -21.42 2.02 16.29
CA VAL A 85 -20.81 2.44 15.02
C VAL A 85 -19.32 2.73 15.24
N ARG A 86 -18.48 2.18 14.36
CA ARG A 86 -17.04 2.46 14.32
C ARG A 86 -16.63 2.96 12.95
N LEU A 87 -15.58 3.77 12.94
CA LEU A 87 -14.90 4.18 11.71
C LEU A 87 -13.67 3.29 11.51
N VAL A 88 -13.58 2.69 10.32
CA VAL A 88 -12.42 1.89 9.89
C VAL A 88 -11.89 2.46 8.59
N MET A 89 -10.57 2.68 8.51
CA MET A 89 -9.92 3.12 7.26
C MET A 89 -8.74 2.21 6.95
N ARG A 90 -8.68 1.71 5.71
CA ARG A 90 -7.64 0.76 5.24
C ARG A 90 -7.00 1.24 3.94
N ARG A 91 -5.70 0.98 3.79
CA ARG A 91 -4.94 1.11 2.53
C ARG A 91 -4.13 -0.16 2.24
N ALA A 92 -3.32 -0.55 3.22
CA ALA A 92 -2.58 -1.83 3.28
C ALA A 92 -2.50 -2.33 4.73
N LYS A 93 -2.42 -1.39 5.68
CA LYS A 93 -2.66 -1.60 7.11
C LYS A 93 -3.88 -0.77 7.54
N ILE A 94 -4.42 -1.05 8.73
CA ILE A 94 -5.46 -0.23 9.34
C ILE A 94 -4.84 1.12 9.74
N CYS A 95 -5.38 2.20 9.18
CA CYS A 95 -4.92 3.57 9.47
C CYS A 95 -5.76 4.24 10.57
N ALA A 96 -7.02 3.81 10.73
CA ALA A 96 -7.93 4.24 11.79
C ALA A 96 -8.90 3.11 12.16
N ASN A 97 -9.18 2.96 13.45
CA ASN A 97 -10.18 2.06 14.01
C ASN A 97 -10.66 2.65 15.34
N HIS A 98 -11.74 3.42 15.30
CA HIS A 98 -12.23 4.16 16.47
C HIS A 98 -13.73 3.93 16.66
N LEU A 99 -14.11 3.63 17.90
CA LEU A 99 -15.52 3.58 18.32
C LEU A 99 -16.07 5.00 18.45
N GLY A 100 -17.25 5.24 17.90
CA GLY A 100 -17.97 6.49 18.07
C GLY A 100 -17.79 7.47 16.92
N LEU A 101 -18.63 7.31 15.89
CA LEU A 101 -19.43 8.45 15.44
C LEU A 101 -20.83 8.20 16.02
N CYS A 102 -21.19 8.89 17.09
CA CYS A 102 -22.60 9.22 17.26
C CYS A 102 -22.94 10.05 16.02
N LEU A 103 -23.58 9.43 15.04
CA LEU A 103 -24.27 10.13 13.97
C LEU A 103 -25.42 10.87 14.65
N VAL A 104 -25.11 11.98 15.30
CA VAL A 104 -26.11 12.97 15.66
C VAL A 104 -26.67 13.42 14.31
N PRO A 105 -27.98 13.32 14.07
CA PRO A 105 -28.58 13.70 12.79
C PRO A 105 -28.64 15.23 12.74
N VAL A 106 -27.51 15.91 12.69
CA VAL A 106 -27.42 17.37 12.57
C VAL A 106 -26.13 17.72 11.83
N LEU A 107 -26.13 17.59 10.50
CA LEU A 107 -25.35 18.46 9.61
C LEU A 107 -25.86 18.34 8.16
N PHE A 108 -27.11 18.75 7.96
CA PHE A 108 -27.55 19.39 6.72
C PHE A 108 -28.09 20.76 7.11
N LEU A 109 -27.19 21.73 7.25
CA LEU A 109 -27.46 23.16 7.15
C LEU A 109 -26.26 23.78 6.43
#